data_AF-A0A9R0F4T6-F1
#
_entry.id   AF-A0A9R0F4T6-F1
#
_cell.length_a   1.000
_cell.length_b   1.000
_cell.length_c   1.000
_cell.angle_alpha   90.00
_cell.angle_beta   90.00
_cell.angle_gamma   90.00
#
_symmetry.space_group_name_H-M   'P 1'
#
loop_
_entity.id
_entity.type
_entity.pdbx_description
1 polymer ?
#
loop_
_entity_poly.entity_id
_entity_poly.type
_entity_poly.pdbx_seq_one_letter_code
_entity_poly.pdbx_strand_id
1 'polypeptide(L)'
;MSTESAKSRDKSPMLLSVESADLVRELVRKRGIVKGRLTKFNNHLESLLKDDDISSKKRIDLKLRIQACASLLAEFNHIQTKIEERVADSELDAQLTQREIFEDDYYDSIARAESILNVDEFADCSGSCRNHSHNSNHNPSSVKLPVISMPTFDGSYEHWLEFRDTFTSLIHDSKDISTIQKFHYLKSSLKGDAELVIHSIEFSAKNYQVAWDLLLNRYNNSDLLIDNHLDALFSIPPITKESPSLIRKLIDNVLKNIRALVILGEPADTWDTLTIYLIVSKLDKVTKREWQAHKFRLSQLNENNSKSRLTLSDIIGFLRNTADVLDSLQRSHGKDVHNTENKKQHKNLTTRHTAMFPASLTKRTITVLNLV
;
A
#
# COMPACT_ATOMS: atom_id res chain seq x y z
N MET A 1 3.38 28.78 96.16
CA MET A 1 3.14 27.32 96.10
C MET A 1 1.70 27.13 95.64
N SER A 2 1.33 26.42 94.59
CA SER A 2 2.04 25.70 93.54
C SER A 2 1.06 25.63 92.35
N THR A 3 1.60 25.75 91.14
CA THR A 3 0.91 25.60 89.86
C THR A 3 0.88 24.12 89.45
N GLU A 4 -0.27 23.58 89.03
CA GLU A 4 -0.36 22.29 88.34
C GLU A 4 -1.55 22.35 87.36
N SER A 5 -1.33 22.79 86.12
CA SER A 5 -0.95 21.99 84.94
C SER A 5 -2.06 21.06 84.43
N ALA A 6 -3.07 21.66 83.77
CA ALA A 6 -4.04 20.92 82.96
C ALA A 6 -3.42 20.64 81.57
N LYS A 7 -3.02 19.38 81.38
CA LYS A 7 -2.44 18.84 80.15
C LYS A 7 -3.47 18.81 79.03
N SER A 8 -3.48 19.84 78.18
CA SER A 8 -4.18 19.82 76.88
C SER A 8 -3.50 18.80 75.98
N ARG A 9 -4.09 17.62 75.83
CA ARG A 9 -3.69 16.62 74.83
C ARG A 9 -4.21 17.08 73.47
N ASP A 10 -3.34 17.70 72.69
CA ASP A 10 -3.56 18.02 71.29
C ASP A 10 -3.82 16.73 70.50
N LYS A 11 -5.08 16.50 70.11
CA LYS A 11 -5.54 15.34 69.31
C LYS A 11 -5.46 15.60 67.79
N SER A 12 -5.05 16.79 67.38
CA SER A 12 -5.07 17.25 65.99
C SER A 12 -4.14 16.48 65.03
N PRO A 13 -2.88 16.11 65.39
CA PRO A 13 -2.03 15.36 64.47
C PRO A 13 -2.48 13.90 64.29
N MET A 14 -3.18 13.34 65.27
CA MET A 14 -3.65 11.95 65.23
C MET A 14 -4.87 11.78 64.32
N LEU A 15 -5.75 12.79 64.24
CA LEU A 15 -6.93 12.81 63.35
C LEU A 15 -6.53 12.91 61.87
N LEU A 16 -5.59 13.80 61.53
CA LEU A 16 -5.07 13.97 60.17
C LEU A 16 -4.33 12.71 59.66
N SER A 17 -3.60 12.02 60.55
CA SER A 17 -2.94 10.76 60.22
C SER A 17 -3.92 9.61 59.95
N VAL A 18 -5.07 9.60 60.63
CA VAL A 18 -6.11 8.56 60.45
C VAL A 18 -6.88 8.78 59.14
N GLU A 19 -7.24 10.02 58.81
CA GLU A 19 -7.89 10.34 57.53
C GLU A 19 -7.01 10.02 56.31
N SER A 20 -5.69 10.27 56.40
CA SER A 20 -4.75 9.90 55.35
C SER A 20 -4.65 8.38 55.15
N ALA A 21 -4.63 7.61 56.24
CA ALA A 21 -4.55 6.16 56.20
C ALA A 21 -5.82 5.51 55.59
N ASP A 22 -7.00 6.04 55.89
CA ASP A 22 -8.26 5.53 55.33
C ASP A 22 -8.39 5.83 53.83
N LEU A 23 -7.87 6.96 53.37
CA LEU A 23 -7.84 7.30 51.95
C LEU A 23 -6.86 6.40 51.16
N VAL A 24 -5.70 6.05 51.72
CA VAL A 24 -4.77 5.07 51.12
C VAL A 24 -5.43 3.70 51.03
N ARG A 25 -6.15 3.24 52.06
CA ARG A 25 -6.90 1.97 52.01
C ARG A 25 -7.96 1.97 50.90
N GLU A 26 -8.68 3.07 50.73
CA GLU A 26 -9.66 3.19 49.65
C GLU A 26 -9.00 3.11 48.26
N LEU A 27 -7.86 3.77 48.07
CA LEU A 27 -7.10 3.72 46.82
C LEU A 27 -6.54 2.32 46.54
N VAL A 28 -6.00 1.64 47.55
CA VAL A 28 -5.55 0.24 47.43
C VAL A 28 -6.70 -0.69 47.04
N ARG A 29 -7.90 -0.48 47.59
CA ARG A 29 -9.11 -1.22 47.19
C ARG A 29 -9.47 -0.94 45.72
N LYS A 30 -9.44 0.32 45.28
CA LYS A 30 -9.69 0.71 43.88
C LYS A 30 -8.67 0.09 42.93
N ARG A 31 -7.39 0.10 43.30
CA ARG A 31 -6.32 -0.60 42.57
C ARG A 31 -6.63 -2.10 42.43
N GLY A 32 -7.06 -2.75 43.52
CA GLY A 32 -7.47 -4.15 43.50
C GLY A 32 -8.59 -4.45 42.51
N ILE A 33 -9.56 -3.53 42.35
CA ILE A 33 -10.64 -3.67 41.35
C ILE A 33 -10.08 -3.64 39.92
N VAL A 34 -9.16 -2.72 39.62
CA VAL A 34 -8.52 -2.62 38.30
C VAL A 34 -7.67 -3.85 38.00
N LYS A 35 -6.85 -4.31 38.97
CA LYS A 35 -6.11 -5.58 38.86
C LYS A 35 -7.04 -6.76 38.58
N GLY A 36 -8.16 -6.85 39.30
CA GLY A 36 -9.16 -7.90 39.09
C GLY A 36 -9.83 -7.89 37.72
N ARG A 37 -9.95 -6.73 37.06
CA ARG A 37 -10.43 -6.63 35.67
C ARG A 37 -9.41 -7.21 34.69
N LEU A 38 -8.13 -6.89 34.86
CA LEU A 38 -7.04 -7.46 34.06
C LEU A 38 -6.95 -8.98 34.25
N THR A 39 -7.07 -9.48 35.49
CA THR A 39 -7.09 -10.94 35.76
C THR A 39 -8.24 -11.64 35.03
N LYS A 40 -9.44 -11.05 34.99
CA LYS A 40 -10.58 -11.61 34.25
C LYS A 40 -10.32 -11.65 32.74
N PHE A 41 -9.62 -10.66 32.21
CA PHE A 41 -9.19 -10.65 30.81
C PHE A 41 -8.19 -11.78 30.53
N ASN A 42 -7.21 -11.98 31.42
CA ASN A 42 -6.21 -13.05 31.28
C ASN A 42 -6.82 -14.44 31.33
N ASN A 43 -7.78 -14.67 32.23
CA ASN A 43 -8.52 -15.94 32.27
C ASN A 43 -9.29 -16.20 30.96
N HIS A 44 -9.77 -15.14 30.30
CA HIS A 44 -10.41 -15.27 29.00
C HIS A 44 -9.39 -15.62 27.90
N LEU A 45 -8.21 -15.00 27.90
CA LEU A 45 -7.12 -15.35 26.99
C LEU A 45 -6.69 -16.82 27.15
N GLU A 46 -6.50 -17.27 28.39
CA GLU A 46 -6.17 -18.66 28.68
C GLU A 46 -7.25 -19.64 28.22
N SER A 47 -8.52 -19.25 28.29
CA SER A 47 -9.61 -20.06 27.74
C SER A 47 -9.55 -20.14 26.22
N LEU A 48 -9.14 -19.07 25.54
CA LEU A 48 -9.02 -19.05 24.07
C LEU A 48 -7.80 -19.82 23.58
N LEU A 49 -6.70 -19.80 24.32
CA LEU A 49 -5.48 -20.57 24.00
C LEU A 49 -5.66 -22.09 24.15
N LYS A 50 -6.72 -22.54 24.83
CA LYS A 50 -7.06 -23.96 24.98
C LYS A 50 -7.93 -24.50 23.84
N ASP A 51 -8.49 -23.63 23.00
CA ASP A 51 -9.32 -24.01 21.87
C ASP A 51 -8.45 -24.09 20.60
N ASP A 52 -8.35 -25.26 19.96
CA ASP A 52 -7.56 -25.47 18.74
C ASP A 52 -8.07 -24.67 17.52
N ASP A 53 -9.34 -24.24 17.55
CA ASP A 53 -9.95 -23.41 16.51
C ASP A 53 -10.75 -22.24 17.11
N ILE A 54 -10.21 -21.03 16.95
CA ILE A 54 -10.81 -19.80 17.48
C ILE A 54 -11.80 -19.27 16.45
N SER A 55 -13.08 -19.55 16.66
CA SER A 55 -14.18 -19.03 15.84
C SER A 55 -14.06 -17.50 15.61
N SER A 56 -14.45 -17.04 14.42
CA SER A 56 -14.50 -15.61 14.05
C SER A 56 -15.24 -14.75 15.09
N LYS A 57 -16.29 -15.28 15.73
CA LYS A 57 -17.02 -14.60 16.79
C LYS A 57 -16.16 -14.39 18.06
N LYS A 58 -15.31 -15.36 18.42
CA LYS A 58 -14.38 -15.25 19.56
C LYS A 58 -13.26 -14.24 19.25
N ARG A 59 -12.76 -14.18 18.02
CA ARG A 59 -11.80 -13.13 17.58
C ARG A 59 -12.39 -11.72 17.68
N ILE A 60 -13.65 -11.55 17.26
CA ILE A 60 -14.35 -10.25 17.39
C ILE A 60 -14.57 -9.88 18.87
N ASP A 61 -15.03 -10.83 19.70
CA ASP A 61 -15.18 -10.62 21.16
C ASP A 61 -13.86 -10.23 21.81
N LEU A 62 -12.75 -10.90 21.44
CA LEU A 62 -11.42 -10.58 21.91
C LEU A 62 -11.00 -9.15 21.55
N LYS A 63 -11.22 -8.73 20.29
CA LYS A 63 -10.91 -7.37 19.85
C LYS A 63 -11.67 -6.29 20.65
N LEU A 64 -12.95 -6.52 20.93
CA LEU A 64 -13.74 -5.62 21.77
C LEU A 64 -13.22 -5.55 23.21
N ARG A 65 -12.76 -6.68 23.75
CA ARG A 65 -12.16 -6.74 25.10
C ARG A 65 -10.80 -6.05 25.17
N ILE A 66 -9.96 -6.14 24.12
CA ILE A 66 -8.70 -5.38 24.03
C ILE A 66 -8.99 -3.88 24.12
N GLN A 67 -9.97 -3.39 23.34
CA GLN A 67 -10.37 -1.98 23.39
C GLN A 67 -10.88 -1.57 24.78
N ALA A 68 -11.65 -2.44 25.44
CA ALA A 68 -12.10 -2.20 26.81
C ALA A 68 -10.95 -2.21 27.84
N CYS A 69 -9.87 -2.95 27.59
CA CYS A 69 -8.70 -2.98 28.46
C CYS A 69 -7.76 -1.78 28.26
N ALA A 70 -7.89 -1.02 27.16
CA ALA A 70 -7.06 0.15 26.89
C ALA A 70 -7.13 1.22 28.00
N SER A 71 -8.29 1.36 28.67
CA SER A 71 -8.45 2.33 29.77
C SER A 71 -7.85 1.88 31.11
N LEU A 72 -7.57 0.58 31.27
CA LEU A 72 -7.14 0.01 32.56
C LEU A 72 -5.76 0.51 32.98
N LEU A 73 -4.82 0.67 32.02
CA LEU A 73 -3.48 1.18 32.31
C LEU A 73 -3.54 2.62 32.84
N ALA A 74 -4.35 3.48 32.21
CA ALA A 74 -4.54 4.86 32.65
C ALA A 74 -5.24 4.94 34.02
N GLU A 75 -6.29 4.13 34.24
CA GLU A 75 -6.99 4.03 35.53
C GLU A 75 -6.05 3.56 36.66
N PHE A 76 -5.22 2.54 36.39
CA PHE A 76 -4.22 2.05 37.33
C PHE A 76 -3.17 3.11 37.64
N ASN A 77 -2.57 3.71 36.62
CA ASN A 77 -1.51 4.71 36.79
C ASN A 77 -2.00 5.92 37.59
N HIS A 78 -3.23 6.35 37.38
CA HIS A 78 -3.84 7.41 38.16
C HIS A 78 -4.00 7.04 39.65
N ILE A 79 -4.50 5.84 39.94
CA ILE A 79 -4.68 5.36 41.32
C ILE A 79 -3.32 5.14 42.00
N GLN A 80 -2.38 4.52 41.29
CA GLN A 80 -1.07 4.14 41.82
C GLN A 80 -0.22 5.38 42.15
N THR A 81 -0.27 6.43 41.33
CA THR A 81 0.40 7.71 41.62
C THR A 81 -0.14 8.34 42.91
N LYS A 82 -1.47 8.31 43.12
CA LYS A 82 -2.10 8.80 44.35
C LYS A 82 -1.74 7.98 45.59
N ILE A 83 -1.37 6.70 45.43
CA ILE A 83 -0.89 5.87 46.54
C ILE A 83 0.56 6.24 46.84
N GLU A 84 1.42 6.33 45.82
CA GLU A 84 2.84 6.71 45.94
C GLU A 84 3.02 8.07 46.62
N GLU A 85 2.16 9.05 46.31
CA GLU A 85 2.17 10.38 46.96
C GLU A 85 1.76 10.38 48.44
N ARG A 86 1.20 9.29 48.95
CA ARG A 86 0.52 9.24 50.27
C ARG A 86 1.08 8.20 51.23
N VAL A 87 1.91 7.27 50.74
CA VAL A 87 2.62 6.28 51.57
C VAL A 87 3.89 6.90 52.16
N ALA A 88 4.41 6.30 53.23
CA ALA A 88 5.70 6.69 53.78
C ALA A 88 6.84 6.28 52.84
N ASP A 89 7.98 6.98 52.89
CA ASP A 89 9.15 6.70 52.05
C ASP A 89 9.62 5.24 52.15
N SER A 90 9.49 4.61 53.32
CA SER A 90 9.84 3.20 53.53
C SER A 90 8.96 2.21 52.75
N GLU A 91 7.77 2.63 52.32
CA GLU A 91 6.81 1.81 51.56
C GLU A 91 6.78 2.18 50.07
N LEU A 92 7.43 3.27 49.67
CA LEU A 92 7.40 3.80 48.30
C LEU A 92 7.99 2.81 47.30
N ASP A 93 9.14 2.21 47.61
CA ASP A 93 9.79 1.21 46.74
C ASP A 93 8.85 0.01 46.47
N ALA A 94 8.14 -0.46 47.50
CA ALA A 94 7.16 -1.53 47.34
C ALA A 94 5.98 -1.13 46.43
N GLN A 95 5.58 0.15 46.44
CA GLN A 95 4.56 0.66 45.52
C GLN A 95 5.09 0.78 44.08
N LEU A 96 6.33 1.23 43.88
CA LEU A 96 6.95 1.26 42.56
C LEU A 96 7.05 -0.15 41.96
N THR A 97 7.41 -1.16 42.75
CA THR A 97 7.38 -2.56 42.30
C THR A 97 5.96 -3.02 41.94
N GLN A 98 4.93 -2.59 42.68
CA GLN A 98 3.54 -2.91 42.30
C GLN A 98 3.12 -2.31 40.96
N ARG A 99 3.71 -1.17 40.58
CA ARG A 99 3.49 -0.54 39.28
C ARG A 99 4.13 -1.36 38.17
N GLU A 100 5.42 -1.66 38.30
CA GLU A 100 6.17 -2.47 37.35
C GLU A 100 5.47 -3.82 37.07
N ILE A 101 5.11 -4.56 38.12
CA ILE A 101 4.40 -5.84 37.99
C ILE A 101 3.10 -5.69 37.19
N PHE A 102 2.32 -4.63 37.44
CA PHE A 102 1.06 -4.43 36.74
C PHE A 102 1.26 -4.02 35.27
N GLU A 103 2.24 -3.17 34.99
CA GLU A 103 2.56 -2.76 33.62
C GLU A 103 3.05 -3.96 32.79
N ASP A 104 3.93 -4.78 33.36
CA ASP A 104 4.41 -6.01 32.73
C ASP A 104 3.25 -6.99 32.47
N ASP A 105 2.42 -7.25 33.48
CA ASP A 105 1.22 -8.09 33.33
C ASP A 105 0.31 -7.53 32.23
N TYR A 106 0.10 -6.21 32.19
CA TYR A 106 -0.77 -5.56 31.21
C TYR A 106 -0.24 -5.72 29.79
N TYR A 107 1.01 -5.37 29.54
CA TYR A 107 1.60 -5.45 28.21
C TYR A 107 1.70 -6.89 27.71
N ASP A 108 2.05 -7.84 28.57
CA ASP A 108 2.05 -9.27 28.24
C ASP A 108 0.64 -9.75 27.85
N SER A 109 -0.38 -9.32 28.58
CA SER A 109 -1.79 -9.66 28.30
C SER A 109 -2.24 -9.14 26.93
N ILE A 110 -1.91 -7.88 26.61
CA ILE A 110 -2.26 -7.27 25.33
C ILE A 110 -1.48 -7.92 24.18
N ALA A 111 -0.18 -8.20 24.37
CA ALA A 111 0.64 -8.87 23.36
C ALA A 111 0.12 -10.28 23.04
N ARG A 112 -0.25 -11.06 24.06
CA ARG A 112 -0.90 -12.37 23.87
C ARG A 112 -2.22 -12.26 23.10
N ALA A 113 -3.04 -11.27 23.43
CA ALA A 113 -4.31 -11.03 22.76
C ALA A 113 -4.13 -10.65 21.27
N GLU A 114 -3.19 -9.77 20.95
CA GLU A 114 -2.88 -9.38 19.57
C GLU A 114 -2.24 -10.53 18.78
N SER A 115 -1.39 -11.35 19.42
CA SER A 115 -0.83 -12.55 18.80
C SER A 115 -1.93 -13.53 18.37
N ILE A 116 -2.99 -13.70 19.17
CA ILE A 116 -4.14 -14.55 18.83
C ILE A 116 -4.93 -13.98 17.63
N LEU A 117 -4.95 -12.66 17.45
CA LEU A 117 -5.62 -12.01 16.32
C LEU A 117 -4.79 -12.06 15.03
N ASN A 118 -3.47 -12.19 15.13
CA ASN A 118 -2.53 -12.15 14.00
C ASN A 118 -2.01 -13.55 13.56
N VAL A 119 -2.53 -14.65 14.13
CA VAL A 119 -2.13 -16.03 13.75
C VAL A 119 -2.34 -16.31 12.24
N ASP A 120 -3.23 -15.59 11.57
CA ASP A 120 -3.48 -15.75 10.13
C ASP A 120 -2.36 -15.16 9.23
N GLU A 121 -1.38 -14.43 9.76
CA GLU A 121 -0.30 -13.79 8.95
C GLU A 121 1.04 -14.56 8.91
N PHE A 122 1.21 -15.65 9.68
CA PHE A 122 2.48 -16.39 9.76
C PHE A 122 2.42 -17.88 9.38
N ALA A 123 1.26 -18.41 8.97
CA ALA A 123 1.10 -19.83 8.67
C ALA A 123 1.43 -20.26 7.22
N ASP A 124 1.79 -19.34 6.32
CA ASP A 124 1.97 -19.68 4.90
C ASP A 124 3.42 -19.57 4.40
N CYS A 125 4.25 -20.51 4.86
CA CYS A 125 5.47 -20.90 4.16
C CYS A 125 5.64 -22.43 4.14
N SER A 126 4.70 -23.16 3.53
CA SER A 126 4.97 -24.33 2.68
C SER A 126 3.67 -24.95 2.14
N GLY A 127 3.46 -24.92 0.81
CA GLY A 127 2.72 -25.98 0.13
C GLY A 127 1.42 -25.62 -0.62
N SER A 128 1.59 -25.36 -1.93
CA SER A 128 0.74 -25.88 -3.03
C SER A 128 -0.62 -25.20 -3.37
N CYS A 129 -0.54 -24.33 -4.39
CA CYS A 129 -1.49 -24.05 -5.48
C CYS A 129 -2.96 -24.56 -5.44
N ARG A 130 -3.94 -23.63 -5.50
CA ARG A 130 -4.78 -23.30 -6.69
C ARG A 130 -5.95 -22.35 -6.37
N ASN A 131 -6.05 -21.32 -7.21
CA ASN A 131 -7.07 -20.27 -7.44
C ASN A 131 -8.53 -20.39 -6.96
N HIS A 132 -9.07 -19.18 -6.65
CA HIS A 132 -10.42 -18.62 -6.92
C HIS A 132 -11.60 -19.16 -6.08
N SER A 133 -12.31 -18.34 -5.29
CA SER A 133 -13.19 -17.26 -5.76
C SER A 133 -13.48 -16.19 -4.68
N HIS A 134 -13.46 -14.93 -5.11
CA HIS A 134 -14.08 -13.74 -4.51
C HIS A 134 -15.46 -14.03 -3.87
N ASN A 135 -15.72 -13.58 -2.63
CA ASN A 135 -16.26 -12.25 -2.20
C ASN A 135 -17.76 -12.09 -2.53
N SER A 136 -18.64 -11.56 -1.67
CA SER A 136 -18.49 -10.33 -0.87
C SER A 136 -19.64 -10.14 0.14
N ASN A 137 -19.30 -9.62 1.33
CA ASN A 137 -19.83 -8.41 2.00
C ASN A 137 -21.35 -8.15 2.12
N HIS A 138 -21.86 -7.58 3.22
CA HIS A 138 -21.46 -6.27 3.74
C HIS A 138 -21.82 -6.04 5.22
N ASN A 139 -20.93 -5.34 5.92
CA ASN A 139 -21.24 -4.24 6.87
C ASN A 139 -20.03 -3.27 6.84
N PRO A 140 -20.25 -1.97 7.11
CA PRO A 140 -19.78 -0.85 6.31
C PRO A 140 -18.25 -0.81 6.22
N SER A 141 -17.76 -0.82 4.97
CA SER A 141 -16.40 -1.13 4.56
C SER A 141 -15.35 -0.17 5.14
N SER A 142 -14.80 -0.50 6.32
CA SER A 142 -13.49 0.00 6.71
C SER A 142 -12.46 -0.68 5.81
N VAL A 143 -12.15 -0.03 4.69
CA VAL A 143 -11.02 -0.40 3.85
C VAL A 143 -9.81 -0.36 4.77
N LYS A 144 -9.31 -1.53 5.21
CA LYS A 144 -7.90 -1.65 5.59
C LYS A 144 -7.16 -1.39 4.28
N LEU A 145 -6.90 -0.11 4.02
CA LEU A 145 -6.04 0.30 2.93
C LEU A 145 -4.74 -0.46 3.15
N PRO A 146 -4.13 -1.05 2.10
CA PRO A 146 -2.80 -1.59 2.21
C PRO A 146 -1.93 -0.58 2.94
N VAL A 147 -1.14 -1.04 3.92
CA VAL A 147 -0.13 -0.21 4.57
C VAL A 147 0.65 0.46 3.44
N ILE A 148 0.60 1.79 3.36
CA ILE A 148 1.27 2.53 2.30
C ILE A 148 2.75 2.16 2.43
N SER A 149 3.24 1.34 1.51
CA SER A 149 4.64 0.95 1.48
C SER A 149 5.44 2.21 1.28
N MET A 150 6.46 2.40 2.10
CA MET A 150 7.30 3.58 2.03
C MET A 150 7.88 3.71 0.61
N PRO A 151 7.74 4.89 -0.03
CA PRO A 151 8.16 5.05 -1.42
C PRO A 151 9.66 4.85 -1.50
N THR A 152 10.10 4.13 -2.55
CA THR A 152 11.52 3.93 -2.83
C THR A 152 11.94 4.80 -4.00
N PHE A 153 13.08 5.47 -3.88
CA PHE A 153 13.63 6.34 -4.91
C PHE A 153 15.06 5.95 -5.25
N ASP A 154 15.30 5.67 -6.53
CA ASP A 154 16.57 5.19 -7.07
C ASP A 154 17.44 6.29 -7.68
N GLY A 155 16.89 7.50 -7.86
CA GLY A 155 17.55 8.63 -8.52
C GLY A 155 16.98 8.97 -9.90
N SER A 156 15.93 8.29 -10.36
CA SER A 156 15.29 8.62 -11.65
C SER A 156 14.51 9.94 -11.58
N TYR A 157 14.90 10.92 -12.39
CA TYR A 157 14.18 12.22 -12.49
C TYR A 157 12.70 12.07 -12.83
N GLU A 158 12.33 11.03 -13.58
CA GLU A 158 10.92 10.74 -13.93
C GLU A 158 10.06 10.47 -12.68
N HIS A 159 10.63 9.81 -11.67
CA HIS A 159 9.93 9.42 -10.44
C HIS A 159 10.15 10.40 -9.28
N TRP A 160 10.96 11.45 -9.48
CA TRP A 160 11.31 12.40 -8.42
C TRP A 160 10.08 13.13 -7.88
N LEU A 161 9.20 13.65 -8.75
CA LEU A 161 8.00 14.39 -8.34
C LEU A 161 7.08 13.53 -7.49
N GLU A 162 6.82 12.29 -7.93
CA GLU A 162 5.99 11.33 -7.21
C GLU A 162 6.60 10.98 -5.84
N PHE A 163 7.91 10.69 -5.80
CA PHE A 163 8.61 10.41 -4.55
C PHE A 163 8.56 11.59 -3.59
N ARG A 164 8.93 12.78 -4.06
CA ARG A 164 9.00 14.00 -3.25
C ARG A 164 7.64 14.28 -2.62
N ASP A 165 6.57 14.28 -3.41
CA ASP A 165 5.23 14.64 -2.93
C ASP A 165 4.70 13.58 -1.95
N THR A 166 4.93 12.30 -2.24
CA THR A 166 4.53 11.20 -1.35
C THR A 166 5.30 11.22 -0.02
N PHE A 167 6.63 11.37 -0.09
CA PHE A 167 7.48 11.43 1.10
C PHE A 167 7.19 12.68 1.94
N THR A 168 6.91 13.80 1.27
CA THR A 168 6.57 15.05 1.96
C THR A 168 5.29 14.90 2.77
N SER A 169 4.23 14.37 2.14
CA SER A 169 2.92 14.14 2.76
C SER A 169 2.97 13.13 3.91
N LEU A 170 3.71 12.02 3.75
CA LEU A 170 3.73 10.95 4.74
C LEU A 170 4.68 11.21 5.91
N ILE A 171 5.84 11.82 5.64
CA ILE A 171 6.97 11.85 6.60
C ILE A 171 7.43 13.29 6.87
N HIS A 172 7.69 14.09 5.85
CA HIS A 172 8.26 15.44 6.04
C HIS A 172 7.33 16.37 6.82
N ASP A 173 6.04 16.41 6.45
CA ASP A 173 5.03 17.30 7.05
C ASP A 173 4.39 16.73 8.31
N SER A 174 4.61 15.44 8.60
CA SER A 174 4.09 14.80 9.81
C SER A 174 4.72 15.38 11.07
N LYS A 175 3.88 15.78 12.02
CA LYS A 175 4.30 16.31 13.34
C LYS A 175 4.51 15.20 14.37
N ASP A 176 3.98 14.01 14.10
CA ASP A 176 4.04 12.86 15.01
C ASP A 176 5.35 12.08 14.88
N ILE A 177 6.13 12.34 13.82
CA ILE A 177 7.41 11.68 13.53
C ILE A 177 8.55 12.61 13.94
N SER A 178 9.46 12.13 14.79
CA SER A 178 10.64 12.89 15.20
C SER A 178 11.63 13.07 14.05
N THR A 179 12.41 14.15 14.05
CA THR A 179 13.39 14.46 12.98
C THR A 179 14.39 13.34 12.73
N ILE A 180 14.82 12.62 13.78
CA ILE A 180 15.73 11.47 13.64
C ILE A 180 15.04 10.27 12.96
N GLN A 181 13.75 10.03 13.26
CA GLN A 181 12.96 9.02 12.57
C GLN A 181 12.72 9.40 11.11
N LYS A 182 12.46 10.69 10.81
CA LYS A 182 12.38 11.19 9.42
C LYS A 182 13.66 10.89 8.65
N PHE A 183 14.82 11.06 9.27
CA PHE A 183 16.09 10.74 8.62
C PHE A 183 16.29 9.23 8.43
N HIS A 184 15.87 8.42 9.40
CA HIS A 184 15.89 6.96 9.24
C HIS A 184 15.04 6.53 8.05
N TYR A 185 13.80 7.02 7.98
CA TYR A 185 12.89 6.73 6.88
C TYR A 185 13.44 7.22 5.53
N LEU A 186 13.98 8.45 5.48
CA LEU A 186 14.63 9.00 4.28
C LEU A 186 15.73 8.06 3.79
N LYS A 187 16.66 7.65 4.66
CA LYS A 187 17.77 6.79 4.26
C LYS A 187 17.30 5.40 3.78
N SER A 188 16.30 4.81 4.42
CA SER A 188 15.72 3.53 4.00
C SER A 188 14.87 3.62 2.72
N SER A 189 14.42 4.81 2.35
CA SER A 189 13.64 5.08 1.14
C SER A 189 14.53 5.26 -0.11
N LEU A 190 15.78 5.65 0.06
CA LEU A 190 16.68 5.89 -1.06
C LEU A 190 17.41 4.60 -1.45
N LYS A 191 17.67 4.45 -2.74
CA LYS A 191 18.46 3.37 -3.33
C LYS A 191 19.36 3.94 -4.41
N GLY A 192 20.42 3.21 -4.76
CA GLY A 192 21.25 3.53 -5.93
C GLY A 192 21.84 4.94 -5.85
N ASP A 193 21.70 5.70 -6.95
CA ASP A 193 22.30 7.03 -7.10
C ASP A 193 21.76 8.04 -6.08
N ALA A 194 20.48 7.92 -5.70
CA ALA A 194 19.89 8.82 -4.71
C ALA A 194 20.44 8.59 -3.29
N GLU A 195 20.79 7.35 -2.94
CA GLU A 195 21.43 7.04 -1.66
C GLU A 195 22.84 7.63 -1.58
N LEU A 196 23.59 7.59 -2.70
CA LEU A 196 24.94 8.13 -2.79
C LEU A 196 25.00 9.64 -2.50
N VAL A 197 23.94 10.39 -2.84
CA VAL A 197 23.86 11.85 -2.58
C VAL A 197 23.98 12.19 -1.09
N ILE A 198 23.43 11.33 -0.22
CA ILE A 198 23.40 11.58 1.23
C ILE A 198 24.30 10.62 2.02
N HIS A 199 25.04 9.74 1.33
CA HIS A 199 25.85 8.70 1.95
C HIS A 199 26.94 9.25 2.88
N SER A 200 27.54 10.39 2.52
CA SER A 200 28.58 11.05 3.30
C SER A 200 28.07 11.83 4.51
N ILE A 201 26.75 11.88 4.74
CA ILE A 201 26.14 12.64 5.83
C ILE A 201 26.01 11.74 7.06
N GLU A 202 26.56 12.20 8.18
CA GLU A 202 26.42 11.51 9.45
C GLU A 202 24.96 11.43 9.90
N PHE A 203 24.56 10.26 10.39
CA PHE A 203 23.20 10.00 10.85
C PHE A 203 22.90 10.77 12.15
N SER A 204 22.24 11.93 12.03
CA SER A 204 21.90 12.80 13.14
C SER A 204 20.67 13.64 12.83
N ALA A 205 19.87 13.97 13.86
CA ALA A 205 18.66 14.77 13.72
C ALA A 205 18.93 16.15 13.10
N LYS A 206 20.10 16.74 13.39
CA LYS A 206 20.51 18.04 12.85
C LYS A 206 20.78 17.99 11.35
N ASN A 207 21.20 16.82 10.85
CA ASN A 207 21.62 16.64 9.47
C ASN A 207 20.48 16.21 8.54
N TYR A 208 19.29 15.90 9.09
CA TYR A 208 18.12 15.54 8.28
C TYR A 208 17.80 16.63 7.24
N GLN A 209 17.73 17.89 7.67
CA GLN A 209 17.38 18.99 6.78
C GLN A 209 18.43 19.14 5.67
N VAL A 210 19.72 19.00 6.01
CA VAL A 210 20.81 19.05 5.04
C VAL A 210 20.71 17.91 4.02
N ALA A 211 20.39 16.70 4.47
CA ALA A 211 20.20 15.55 3.59
C ALA A 211 19.00 15.75 2.64
N TRP A 212 17.89 16.28 3.15
CA TRP A 212 16.71 16.60 2.35
C TRP A 212 17.00 17.71 1.33
N ASP A 213 17.65 18.79 1.75
CA ASP A 213 18.01 19.90 0.87
C ASP A 213 19.00 19.49 -0.22
N LEU A 214 19.93 18.56 0.06
CA LEU A 214 20.84 18.01 -0.95
C LEU A 214 20.11 17.21 -2.02
N LEU A 215 19.10 16.42 -1.63
CA LEU A 215 18.23 15.72 -2.59
C LEU A 215 17.41 16.70 -3.42
N LEU A 216 16.83 17.74 -2.78
CA LEU A 216 16.14 18.81 -3.49
C LEU A 216 17.06 19.50 -4.49
N ASN A 217 18.26 19.92 -4.09
CA ASN A 217 19.19 20.61 -4.98
C ASN A 217 19.63 19.74 -6.16
N ARG A 218 19.77 18.42 -5.96
CA ARG A 218 20.18 17.49 -7.00
C ARG A 218 19.05 17.15 -7.98
N TYR A 219 17.86 16.87 -7.46
CA TYR A 219 16.75 16.28 -8.22
C TYR A 219 15.59 17.24 -8.49
N ASN A 220 15.42 18.29 -7.68
CA ASN A 220 14.40 19.33 -7.84
C ASN A 220 14.88 20.49 -8.73
N ASN A 221 15.72 20.20 -9.72
CA ASN A 221 16.05 21.16 -10.75
C ASN A 221 14.88 21.22 -11.76
N SER A 222 14.04 22.24 -11.63
CA SER A 222 12.84 22.42 -12.46
C SER A 222 13.15 22.40 -13.96
N ASP A 223 14.23 23.04 -14.38
CA ASP A 223 14.60 23.14 -15.80
C ASP A 223 14.95 21.75 -16.36
N LEU A 224 15.75 20.97 -15.62
CA LEU A 224 16.15 19.63 -16.03
C LEU A 224 14.97 18.63 -15.98
N LEU A 225 14.02 18.81 -15.06
CA LEU A 225 12.78 18.03 -15.03
C LEU A 225 11.90 18.36 -16.25
N ILE A 226 11.79 19.64 -16.60
CA ILE A 226 11.08 20.08 -17.81
C ILE A 226 11.73 19.46 -19.06
N ASP A 227 13.05 19.58 -19.21
CA ASP A 227 13.80 19.02 -20.34
C ASP A 227 13.59 17.51 -20.45
N ASN A 228 13.66 16.76 -19.35
CA ASN A 228 13.41 15.32 -19.35
C ASN A 228 11.99 14.96 -19.82
N HIS A 229 10.97 15.68 -19.35
CA HIS A 229 9.59 15.43 -19.78
C HIS A 229 9.34 15.84 -21.23
N LEU A 230 9.99 16.89 -21.72
CA LEU A 230 9.97 17.28 -23.13
C LEU A 230 10.66 16.23 -23.99
N ASP A 231 11.87 15.80 -23.62
CA ASP A 231 12.62 14.75 -24.32
C ASP A 231 11.82 13.44 -24.39
N ALA A 232 11.20 13.03 -23.27
CA ALA A 232 10.33 11.86 -23.23
C ALA A 232 9.09 12.02 -24.12
N LEU A 233 8.56 13.24 -24.27
CA LEU A 233 7.41 13.54 -25.11
C LEU A 233 7.78 13.51 -26.61
N PHE A 234 8.92 14.08 -27.01
CA PHE A 234 9.36 14.12 -28.41
C PHE A 234 9.97 12.78 -28.88
N SER A 235 10.61 12.03 -27.98
CA SER A 235 11.28 10.76 -28.26
C SER A 235 10.34 9.55 -28.31
N ILE A 236 9.02 9.75 -28.20
CA ILE A 236 8.05 8.65 -28.32
C ILE A 236 8.23 7.93 -29.67
N PRO A 237 8.37 6.58 -29.70
CA PRO A 237 8.55 5.85 -30.94
C PRO A 237 7.27 5.83 -31.79
N PRO A 238 7.37 5.90 -33.13
CA PRO A 238 6.21 5.81 -34.00
C PRO A 238 5.62 4.39 -34.01
N ILE A 239 4.29 4.32 -34.05
CA ILE A 239 3.52 3.09 -34.21
C ILE A 239 3.56 2.69 -35.69
N THR A 240 4.15 1.53 -35.98
CA THR A 240 4.32 1.04 -37.37
C THR A 240 3.16 0.17 -37.86
N LYS A 241 2.44 -0.46 -36.92
CA LYS A 241 1.28 -1.33 -37.19
C LYS A 241 0.21 -1.08 -36.14
N GLU A 242 -1.05 -1.19 -36.56
CA GLU A 242 -2.21 -1.06 -35.68
C GLU A 242 -2.10 -2.05 -34.51
N SER A 243 -2.12 -1.50 -33.30
CA SER A 243 -2.04 -2.28 -32.09
C SER A 243 -2.75 -1.53 -30.96
N PRO A 244 -3.80 -2.14 -30.36
CA PRO A 244 -4.50 -1.55 -29.22
C PRO A 244 -3.56 -1.17 -28.07
N SER A 245 -2.59 -2.03 -27.77
CA SER A 245 -1.66 -1.82 -26.66
C SER A 245 -0.67 -0.69 -26.93
N LEU A 246 -0.19 -0.53 -28.17
CA LEU A 246 0.68 0.58 -28.54
C LEU A 246 -0.07 1.92 -28.55
N ILE A 247 -1.33 1.94 -29.01
CA ILE A 247 -2.16 3.15 -28.99
C ILE A 247 -2.41 3.60 -27.56
N ARG A 248 -2.74 2.67 -26.63
CA ARG A 248 -2.91 3.02 -25.21
C ARG A 248 -1.62 3.52 -24.58
N LYS A 249 -0.48 2.86 -24.83
CA LYS A 249 0.84 3.33 -24.35
C LYS A 249 1.19 4.73 -24.88
N LEU A 250 0.85 5.05 -26.12
CA LEU A 250 1.05 6.40 -26.68
C LEU A 250 0.23 7.44 -25.91
N ILE A 251 -1.07 7.16 -25.69
CA ILE A 251 -1.96 8.02 -24.91
C ILE A 251 -1.41 8.25 -23.49
N ASP A 252 -1.05 7.16 -22.81
CA ASP A 252 -0.59 7.22 -21.42
C ASP A 252 0.71 8.02 -21.29
N ASN A 253 1.67 7.80 -22.19
CA ASN A 253 2.93 8.54 -22.20
C ASN A 253 2.73 10.04 -22.47
N VAL A 254 1.92 10.41 -23.46
CA VAL A 254 1.65 11.82 -23.76
C VAL A 254 0.95 12.49 -22.57
N LEU A 255 -0.10 11.87 -22.02
CA LEU A 255 -0.84 12.45 -20.90
C LEU A 255 -0.01 12.50 -19.62
N LYS A 256 0.90 11.55 -19.38
CA LYS A 256 1.82 11.56 -18.24
C LYS A 256 2.74 12.78 -18.31
N ASN A 257 3.41 12.98 -19.45
CA ASN A 257 4.36 14.07 -19.61
C ASN A 257 3.67 15.45 -19.64
N ILE A 258 2.52 15.60 -20.29
CA ILE A 258 1.74 16.85 -20.25
C ILE A 258 1.32 17.20 -18.81
N ARG A 259 0.83 16.22 -18.03
CA ARG A 259 0.48 16.45 -16.62
C ARG A 259 1.69 16.88 -15.79
N ALA A 260 2.84 16.24 -15.98
CA ALA A 260 4.06 16.59 -15.26
C ALA A 260 4.53 18.01 -15.59
N LEU A 261 4.49 18.41 -16.87
CA LEU A 261 4.84 19.76 -17.30
C LEU A 261 3.92 20.83 -16.69
N VAL A 262 2.60 20.57 -16.62
CA VAL A 262 1.66 21.48 -15.93
C VAL A 262 2.00 21.63 -14.45
N ILE A 263 2.36 20.54 -13.77
CA ILE A 263 2.76 20.56 -12.35
C ILE A 263 4.05 21.37 -12.15
N LEU A 264 4.96 21.33 -13.13
CA LEU A 264 6.21 22.10 -13.13
C LEU A 264 6.01 23.58 -13.51
N GLY A 265 4.77 24.01 -13.81
CA GLY A 265 4.43 25.39 -14.11
C GLY A 265 4.39 25.76 -15.59
N GLU A 266 4.60 24.79 -16.49
CA GLU A 266 4.49 25.01 -17.93
C GLU A 266 3.02 25.03 -18.39
N PRO A 267 2.63 25.91 -19.33
CA PRO A 267 1.25 26.03 -19.83
C PRO A 267 0.88 24.90 -20.84
N ALA A 268 1.27 23.66 -20.52
CA ALA A 268 1.13 22.50 -21.39
C ALA A 268 -0.33 22.06 -21.60
N ASP A 269 -1.26 22.54 -20.77
CA ASP A 269 -2.70 22.42 -20.93
C ASP A 269 -3.24 23.17 -22.17
N THR A 270 -2.55 24.22 -22.61
CA THR A 270 -2.93 25.03 -23.77
C THR A 270 -2.31 24.56 -25.09
N TRP A 271 -1.43 23.55 -25.05
CA TRP A 271 -0.65 23.09 -26.21
C TRP A 271 -1.40 22.14 -27.14
N ASP A 272 -2.73 22.08 -27.07
CA ASP A 272 -3.61 21.19 -27.86
C ASP A 272 -3.14 21.03 -29.32
N THR A 273 -2.88 22.14 -30.02
CA THR A 273 -2.49 22.12 -31.43
C THR A 273 -1.16 21.41 -31.68
N LEU A 274 -0.16 21.66 -30.83
CA LEU A 274 1.16 21.02 -30.91
C LEU A 274 1.08 19.55 -30.51
N THR A 275 0.37 19.26 -29.42
CA THR A 275 0.21 17.89 -28.89
C THR A 275 -0.57 17.01 -29.87
N ILE A 276 -1.63 17.52 -30.50
CA ILE A 276 -2.36 16.81 -31.56
C ILE A 276 -1.42 16.51 -32.73
N TYR A 277 -0.63 17.49 -33.19
CA TYR A 277 0.31 17.27 -34.29
C TYR A 277 1.34 16.19 -33.95
N LEU A 278 1.91 16.25 -32.74
CA LEU A 278 2.86 15.27 -32.23
C LEU A 278 2.24 13.87 -32.22
N ILE A 279 1.08 13.69 -31.60
CA ILE A 279 0.37 12.40 -31.55
C ILE A 279 0.17 11.85 -32.97
N VAL A 280 -0.37 12.65 -33.88
CA VAL A 280 -0.66 12.25 -35.26
C VAL A 280 0.61 11.87 -36.04
N SER A 281 1.76 12.46 -35.70
CA SER A 281 3.04 12.10 -36.30
C SER A 281 3.53 10.70 -35.89
N LYS A 282 3.08 10.19 -34.73
CA LYS A 282 3.46 8.87 -34.19
C LYS A 282 2.46 7.76 -34.54
N LEU A 283 1.33 8.07 -35.18
CA LEU A 283 0.33 7.06 -35.58
C LEU A 283 0.74 6.33 -36.87
N ASP A 284 0.28 5.09 -37.01
CA ASP A 284 0.39 4.34 -38.26
C ASP A 284 -0.51 4.95 -39.35
N LYS A 285 -0.28 4.52 -40.60
CA LYS A 285 -0.97 5.08 -41.77
C LYS A 285 -2.50 4.90 -41.72
N VAL A 286 -2.99 3.79 -41.17
CA VAL A 286 -4.42 3.47 -41.15
C VAL A 286 -5.11 4.32 -40.09
N THR A 287 -4.63 4.28 -38.84
CA THR A 287 -5.16 5.10 -37.74
C THR A 287 -5.10 6.60 -38.08
N LYS A 288 -4.01 7.05 -38.72
CA LYS A 288 -3.88 8.44 -39.18
C LYS A 288 -4.95 8.83 -40.19
N ARG A 289 -5.27 7.95 -41.15
CA ARG A 289 -6.33 8.19 -42.15
C ARG A 289 -7.71 8.26 -41.48
N GLU A 290 -7.99 7.34 -40.56
CA GLU A 290 -9.24 7.32 -39.81
C GLU A 290 -9.41 8.58 -38.95
N TRP A 291 -8.33 9.04 -38.32
CA TRP A 291 -8.33 10.31 -37.58
C TRP A 291 -8.69 11.50 -38.49
N GLN A 292 -8.14 11.57 -39.70
CA GLN A 292 -8.48 12.67 -40.63
C GLN A 292 -9.96 12.65 -41.02
N ALA A 293 -10.52 11.45 -41.27
CA ALA A 293 -11.95 11.31 -41.56
C ALA A 293 -12.82 11.70 -40.34
N HIS A 294 -12.40 11.33 -39.13
CA HIS A 294 -13.07 11.70 -37.88
C HIS A 294 -13.02 13.21 -37.64
N LYS A 295 -11.85 13.83 -37.79
CA LYS A 295 -11.63 15.27 -37.69
C LYS A 295 -12.53 16.05 -38.65
N PHE A 296 -12.64 15.60 -39.90
CA PHE A 296 -13.54 16.21 -40.89
C PHE A 296 -15.00 16.14 -40.46
N ARG A 297 -15.44 14.99 -39.92
CA ARG A 297 -16.81 14.82 -39.39
C ARG A 297 -17.09 15.72 -38.18
N LEU A 298 -16.14 15.84 -37.26
CA LEU A 298 -16.24 16.73 -36.11
C LEU A 298 -16.36 18.20 -36.55
N SER A 299 -15.57 18.62 -37.55
CA SER A 299 -15.64 19.97 -38.10
C SER A 299 -17.03 20.31 -38.61
N GLN A 300 -17.70 19.39 -39.33
CA GLN A 300 -19.06 19.60 -39.83
C GLN A 300 -20.11 19.67 -38.71
N LEU A 301 -19.95 18.92 -37.63
CA LEU A 301 -20.88 18.97 -36.49
C LEU A 301 -20.76 20.27 -35.70
N ASN A 302 -19.55 20.84 -35.63
CA ASN A 302 -19.25 22.04 -34.86
C ASN A 302 -19.55 23.35 -35.62
N GLU A 303 -19.76 23.32 -36.93
CA GLU A 303 -20.31 24.50 -37.65
C GLU A 303 -21.69 24.91 -37.11
N ASN A 304 -22.43 23.98 -36.51
CA ASN A 304 -23.76 24.21 -35.94
C ASN A 304 -23.75 24.57 -34.44
N ASN A 305 -22.61 24.42 -33.76
CA ASN A 305 -22.45 24.65 -32.32
C ASN A 305 -21.07 25.26 -32.10
N SER A 306 -21.00 26.54 -31.73
CA SER A 306 -19.86 27.49 -31.62
C SER A 306 -18.51 27.04 -31.00
N LYS A 307 -18.11 25.77 -31.07
CA LYS A 307 -16.88 25.20 -30.52
C LYS A 307 -15.91 24.90 -31.67
N SER A 308 -15.16 25.91 -32.06
CA SER A 308 -14.36 25.95 -33.29
C SER A 308 -12.94 25.39 -33.20
N ARG A 309 -12.51 24.85 -32.04
CA ARG A 309 -11.13 24.37 -31.85
C ARG A 309 -11.09 22.90 -31.43
N LEU A 310 -10.29 22.12 -32.15
CA LEU A 310 -9.94 20.74 -31.78
C LEU A 310 -9.09 20.75 -30.52
N THR A 311 -9.45 19.89 -29.59
CA THR A 311 -8.82 19.75 -28.28
C THR A 311 -8.05 18.44 -28.18
N LEU A 312 -7.11 18.35 -27.25
CA LEU A 312 -6.45 17.09 -26.91
C LEU A 312 -7.48 16.02 -26.53
N SER A 313 -8.57 16.39 -25.86
CA SER A 313 -9.66 15.47 -25.50
C SER A 313 -10.27 14.77 -26.73
N ASP A 314 -10.42 15.49 -27.85
CA ASP A 314 -11.03 14.94 -29.06
C ASP A 314 -10.18 13.82 -29.68
N ILE A 315 -8.85 14.02 -29.77
CA ILE A 315 -7.94 13.00 -30.31
C ILE A 315 -7.76 11.83 -29.34
N ILE A 316 -7.68 12.10 -28.03
CA ILE A 316 -7.58 11.04 -27.03
C ILE A 316 -8.86 10.18 -27.03
N GLY A 317 -10.03 10.80 -27.13
CA GLY A 317 -11.31 10.09 -27.22
C GLY A 317 -11.38 9.21 -28.47
N PHE A 318 -10.97 9.74 -29.63
CA PHE A 318 -10.85 8.95 -30.86
C PHE A 318 -9.91 7.75 -30.68
N LEU A 319 -8.69 7.96 -30.19
CA LEU A 319 -7.70 6.90 -30.07
C LEU A 319 -8.10 5.81 -29.07
N ARG A 320 -8.79 6.18 -27.97
CA ARG A 320 -9.38 5.20 -27.04
C ARG A 320 -10.40 4.32 -27.73
N ASN A 321 -11.34 4.93 -28.47
CA ASN A 321 -12.34 4.19 -29.24
C ASN A 321 -11.69 3.27 -30.29
N THR A 322 -10.66 3.75 -31.01
CA THR A 322 -9.92 2.91 -31.97
C THR A 322 -9.27 1.72 -31.28
N ALA A 323 -8.63 1.91 -30.12
CA ALA A 323 -8.04 0.81 -29.37
C ALA A 323 -9.08 -0.22 -28.91
N ASP A 324 -10.26 0.23 -28.47
CA ASP A 324 -11.36 -0.66 -28.04
C ASP A 324 -11.98 -1.45 -29.20
N VAL A 325 -12.13 -0.82 -30.37
CA VAL A 325 -12.59 -1.49 -31.61
C VAL A 325 -11.58 -2.54 -32.05
N LEU A 326 -10.28 -2.20 -32.08
CA LEU A 326 -9.22 -3.14 -32.46
C LEU A 326 -9.16 -4.34 -31.50
N ASP A 327 -9.34 -4.13 -30.18
CA ASP A 327 -9.43 -5.22 -29.20
C ASP A 327 -10.64 -6.13 -29.47
N SER A 328 -11.79 -5.53 -29.80
CA SER A 328 -13.02 -6.28 -30.11
C SER A 328 -12.84 -7.14 -31.36
N LEU A 329 -12.18 -6.61 -32.39
CA LEU A 329 -11.85 -7.33 -33.61
C LEU A 329 -10.85 -8.46 -33.36
N GLN A 330 -9.80 -8.23 -32.57
CA GLN A 330 -8.83 -9.27 -32.19
C GLN A 330 -9.49 -10.42 -31.41
N ARG A 331 -10.42 -10.11 -30.50
CA ARG A 331 -11.20 -11.12 -29.76
C ARG A 331 -12.14 -11.92 -30.65
N SER A 332 -12.69 -11.32 -31.71
CA SER A 332 -13.53 -12.02 -32.69
C SER A 332 -12.72 -13.01 -33.54
N HIS A 333 -11.54 -12.61 -34.03
CA HIS A 333 -10.63 -13.49 -34.77
C HIS A 333 -10.08 -14.65 -33.93
N GLY A 334 -9.86 -14.46 -32.62
CA GLY A 334 -9.41 -15.54 -31.72
C GLY A 334 -10.43 -16.68 -31.55
N LYS A 335 -11.73 -16.40 -31.73
CA LYS A 335 -12.79 -17.43 -31.63
C LYS A 335 -12.92 -18.29 -32.90
N ASP A 336 -12.62 -17.71 -34.07
CA ASP A 336 -12.72 -18.43 -35.35
C ASP A 336 -11.57 -19.42 -35.58
N VAL A 337 -10.39 -19.17 -35.00
CA VAL A 337 -9.24 -20.09 -35.06
C VAL A 337 -9.49 -21.38 -34.25
N HIS A 338 -10.12 -21.29 -33.07
CA HIS A 338 -10.47 -22.47 -32.28
C HIS A 338 -11.60 -23.31 -32.90
N ASN A 339 -12.48 -22.70 -33.69
CA ASN A 339 -13.56 -23.43 -34.35
C ASN A 339 -13.10 -24.16 -35.63
N THR A 340 -11.98 -23.75 -36.23
CA THR A 340 -11.40 -24.40 -37.42
C THR A 340 -10.51 -25.60 -37.09
N GLU A 341 -9.90 -25.66 -35.90
CA GLU A 341 -9.15 -26.85 -35.44
C GLU A 341 -10.07 -28.00 -35.03
N ASN A 342 -11.21 -27.73 -34.37
CA ASN A 342 -12.18 -28.77 -33.98
C ASN A 342 -12.90 -29.42 -35.18
N LYS A 343 -12.94 -28.78 -36.35
CA LYS A 343 -13.53 -29.36 -37.57
C LYS A 343 -12.59 -30.32 -38.32
N LYS A 344 -11.27 -30.30 -38.05
CA LYS A 344 -10.31 -31.23 -38.67
C LYS A 344 -10.21 -32.57 -37.94
N GLN A 345 -10.53 -32.63 -36.64
CA GLN A 345 -10.47 -33.89 -35.89
C GLN A 345 -11.66 -34.83 -36.14
N HIS A 346 -12.84 -34.33 -36.53
CA HIS A 346 -14.02 -35.19 -36.74
C HIS A 346 -14.08 -35.91 -38.10
N LYS A 347 -13.18 -35.65 -39.05
CA LYS A 347 -13.17 -36.35 -40.36
C LYS A 347 -12.32 -37.62 -40.42
N ASN A 348 -11.62 -37.99 -39.34
CA ASN A 348 -10.70 -39.15 -39.34
C ASN A 348 -11.22 -40.40 -38.58
N LEU A 349 -12.48 -40.41 -38.13
CA LEU A 349 -13.09 -41.59 -37.49
C LEU A 349 -14.17 -42.23 -38.37
N THR A 350 -13.78 -42.68 -39.57
CA THR A 350 -14.49 -43.77 -40.25
C THR A 350 -13.54 -44.38 -41.25
N THR A 351 -12.78 -45.40 -40.81
CA THR A 351 -12.36 -46.60 -41.55
C THR A 351 -11.16 -47.20 -40.81
N ARG A 352 -11.36 -48.25 -40.03
CA ARG A 352 -10.35 -49.31 -39.82
C ARG A 352 -10.99 -50.52 -39.13
N HIS A 353 -11.39 -51.48 -39.98
CA HIS A 353 -11.61 -52.86 -39.60
C HIS A 353 -10.24 -53.59 -39.52
N THR A 354 -10.07 -54.32 -38.42
CA THR A 354 -9.38 -55.62 -38.22
C THR A 354 -7.99 -55.91 -38.81
N ALA A 355 -7.10 -56.40 -37.94
CA ALA A 355 -5.72 -56.83 -38.17
C ALA A 355 -5.58 -58.25 -38.79
N MET A 356 -4.47 -58.52 -39.48
CA MET A 356 -3.58 -59.70 -39.28
C MET A 356 -2.37 -59.72 -40.26
N PHE A 357 -1.20 -60.15 -39.74
CA PHE A 357 0.14 -60.38 -40.36
C PHE A 357 0.18 -61.67 -41.26
N PRO A 358 1.34 -62.19 -41.75
CA PRO A 358 2.31 -61.68 -42.77
C PRO A 358 2.74 -62.75 -43.83
N ALA A 359 3.50 -62.39 -44.88
CA ALA A 359 4.39 -63.35 -45.57
C ALA A 359 5.43 -62.71 -46.52
N SER A 360 6.70 -62.88 -46.15
CA SER A 360 7.86 -63.37 -46.93
C SER A 360 8.18 -62.92 -48.38
N LEU A 361 9.47 -62.57 -48.52
CA LEU A 361 10.47 -63.04 -49.50
C LEU A 361 10.79 -62.25 -50.79
N THR A 362 12.12 -62.13 -50.94
CA THR A 362 12.98 -62.19 -52.15
C THR A 362 13.28 -60.94 -53.00
N LYS A 363 14.53 -60.47 -52.81
CA LYS A 363 15.57 -60.15 -53.81
C LYS A 363 15.11 -59.76 -55.22
N ARG A 364 15.55 -58.58 -55.69
CA ARG A 364 16.55 -58.45 -56.77
C ARG A 364 17.00 -56.99 -56.95
N THR A 365 18.27 -56.77 -56.65
CA THR A 365 19.10 -55.68 -57.15
C THR A 365 19.24 -55.81 -58.67
N ILE A 366 18.85 -54.80 -59.43
CA ILE A 366 19.35 -54.53 -60.79
C ILE A 366 19.57 -53.02 -60.94
N THR A 367 20.84 -52.69 -61.13
CA THR A 367 21.49 -51.48 -61.66
C THR A 367 20.93 -51.05 -63.02
N VAL A 368 20.73 -49.74 -63.27
CA VAL A 368 21.12 -48.94 -64.48
C VAL A 368 20.90 -47.46 -64.12
N LEU A 369 21.92 -46.63 -63.89
CA LEU A 369 22.70 -45.81 -64.85
C LEU A 369 21.97 -44.61 -65.49
N ASN A 370 22.49 -43.42 -65.17
CA ASN A 370 22.82 -42.28 -66.05
C ASN A 370 21.76 -41.28 -66.58
N LEU A 371 22.07 -40.00 -66.28
CA LEU A 371 22.10 -38.78 -67.12
C LEU A 371 20.80 -38.37 -67.84
N VAL A 372 20.36 -37.11 -67.79
CA VAL A 372 21.10 -35.85 -68.05
C VAL A 372 20.59 -34.74 -67.13
#